data_AF-A0A6G3S6P9-F1
#
_entry.id   AF-A0A6G3S6P9-F1
#
_cell.length_a   1.000
_cell.length_b   1.000
_cell.length_c   1.000
_cell.angle_alpha   90.00
_cell.angle_beta   90.00
_cell.angle_gamma   90.00
#
_symmetry.space_group_name_H-M   'P 1'
#
loop_
_entity.id
_entity.type
_entity.pdbx_description
1 polymer ?
#
loop_
_entity_poly.entity_id
_entity_poly.type
_entity_poly.pdbx_seq_one_letter_code
_entity_poly.pdbx_strand_id
1 'polypeptide(L)' 'AGRGRTRTRDLVHRTGVLLVRTPEGATCFDRGLVELARSDPGFAAPLAEWLAADPGQWAALVGPSARRMIENLAGARVPA' A
#
# COMPACT_ATOMS: atom_id res chain seq x y z
N ALA A 1 -10.73 16.47 -3.15
CA ALA A 1 -9.60 15.52 -3.03
C ALA A 1 -9.86 14.37 -2.04
N GLY A 2 -10.32 14.63 -0.80
CA GLY A 2 -10.44 13.59 0.25
C GLY A 2 -11.33 12.38 -0.05
N ARG A 3 -12.52 12.57 -0.65
CA ARG A 3 -13.43 11.44 -0.99
C ARG A 3 -12.81 10.42 -1.95
N GLY A 4 -12.00 10.87 -2.91
CA GLY A 4 -11.30 9.98 -3.84
C GLY A 4 -10.25 9.13 -3.12
N ARG A 5 -9.47 9.75 -2.22
CA ARG A 5 -8.46 9.09 -1.40
C ARG A 5 -9.07 8.00 -0.52
N THR A 6 -10.19 8.27 0.16
CA THR A 6 -10.91 7.27 0.98
C THR A 6 -11.40 6.10 0.12
N ARG A 7 -12.03 6.38 -1.03
CA ARG A 7 -12.50 5.32 -1.93
C ARG A 7 -11.35 4.45 -2.46
N THR A 8 -10.21 5.05 -2.79
CA THR A 8 -9.01 4.30 -3.18
C THR A 8 -8.50 3.43 -2.04
N ARG A 9 -8.43 3.95 -0.81
CA ARG A 9 -8.05 3.16 0.38
C ARG A 9 -8.95 1.93 0.53
N ASP A 10 -10.26 2.13 0.45
CA ASP A 10 -11.23 1.05 0.61
C ASP A 10 -11.10 -0.01 -0.49
N LEU A 11 -10.85 0.41 -1.74
CA LEU A 11 -10.61 -0.51 -2.85
C LEU A 11 -9.33 -1.32 -2.64
N VAL A 12 -8.22 -0.67 -2.28
CA VAL A 12 -6.95 -1.35 -1.99
C VAL A 12 -7.13 -2.36 -0.86
N HIS A 13 -7.79 -1.96 0.23
CA HIS A 13 -8.04 -2.84 1.37
C HIS A 13 -8.92 -4.04 1.00
N ARG A 14 -10.02 -3.82 0.26
CA ARG A 14 -10.90 -4.92 -0.20
C ARG A 14 -10.17 -5.88 -1.13
N THR A 15 -9.37 -5.36 -2.06
CA THR A 15 -8.53 -6.19 -2.94
C THR A 15 -7.53 -7.00 -2.13
N GLY A 16 -6.88 -6.39 -1.13
CA GLY A 16 -5.98 -7.10 -0.21
C GLY A 16 -6.69 -8.26 0.50
N VAL A 17 -7.83 -8.00 1.13
CA VAL A 17 -8.62 -9.03 1.83
C VAL A 17 -9.01 -10.21 0.92
N LEU A 18 -9.27 -9.95 -0.36
CA LEU A 18 -9.59 -11.01 -1.34
C LEU A 18 -8.35 -11.80 -1.76
N LEU A 19 -7.24 -11.13 -2.02
CA LEU A 19 -6.03 -11.76 -2.55
C LEU A 19 -5.24 -12.53 -1.48
N VAL A 20 -5.18 -12.06 -0.23
CA VAL A 20 -4.40 -12.75 0.82
C VAL A 20 -5.00 -14.07 1.29
N ARG A 21 -6.13 -14.49 0.71
CA ARG A 21 -6.74 -15.81 0.95
C ARG A 21 -5.87 -16.96 0.45
N THR A 22 -4.88 -16.68 -0.41
CA THR A 22 -3.84 -17.65 -0.79
C THR A 22 -2.45 -17.03 -0.68
N PRO A 23 -1.40 -17.85 -0.49
CA PRO A 23 -0.01 -17.37 -0.49
C PRO A 23 0.39 -16.66 -1.79
N GLU A 24 -0.08 -17.17 -2.93
CA GLU A 24 0.18 -16.59 -4.25
C GLU A 24 -0.49 -15.22 -4.39
N GLY A 25 -1.73 -15.10 -3.89
CA GLY A 25 -2.46 -13.85 -3.92
C GLY A 25 -1.85 -12.81 -2.98
N ALA A 26 -1.38 -13.20 -1.79
CA ALA A 26 -0.62 -12.32 -0.92
C ALA A 26 0.66 -11.79 -1.60
N THR A 27 1.40 -12.67 -2.27
CA THR A 27 2.61 -12.30 -3.03
C THR A 27 2.28 -11.36 -4.19
N CYS A 28 1.18 -11.62 -4.91
CA CYS A 28 0.70 -10.78 -5.99
C CYS A 28 0.29 -9.40 -5.49
N PHE A 29 -0.41 -9.33 -4.35
CA PHE A 29 -0.84 -8.08 -3.74
C PHE A 29 0.34 -7.21 -3.32
N ASP A 30 1.30 -7.78 -2.58
CA ASP A 30 2.53 -7.08 -2.17
C ASP A 30 3.29 -6.51 -3.36
N ARG A 31 3.51 -7.33 -4.40
CA ARG A 31 4.18 -6.90 -5.62
C ARG A 31 3.41 -5.80 -6.34
N GLY A 32 2.09 -5.94 -6.45
CA GLY A 32 1.24 -4.97 -7.12
C GLY A 32 1.26 -3.60 -6.43
N LEU A 33 1.22 -3.57 -5.10
CA LEU A 33 1.33 -2.32 -4.33
C LEU A 33 2.68 -1.63 -4.54
N VAL A 34 3.77 -2.39 -4.50
CA VAL A 34 5.12 -1.85 -4.72
C VAL A 34 5.27 -1.28 -6.13
N GLU A 35 4.82 -1.99 -7.16
CA GLU A 35 4.90 -1.51 -8.55
C GLU A 35 4.01 -0.29 -8.78
N LEU A 36 2.82 -0.24 -8.18
CA LEU A 36 1.95 0.93 -8.27
C LEU A 36 2.56 2.15 -7.54
N ALA A 37 3.13 1.96 -6.35
CA ALA A 37 3.82 3.02 -5.62
C ALA A 37 5.07 3.52 -6.35
N ARG A 38 5.78 2.65 -7.07
CA ARG A 38 6.94 3.02 -7.88
C ARG A 38 6.54 3.80 -9.13
N SER A 39 5.45 3.42 -9.79
CA SER A 39 4.98 4.04 -11.03
C SER A 39 4.20 5.34 -10.81
N ASP A 40 3.49 5.47 -9.68
CA ASP A 40 2.74 6.66 -9.32
C ASP A 40 3.11 7.19 -7.92
N PRO A 41 3.95 8.23 -7.84
CA PRO A 41 4.27 8.89 -6.57
C PRO A 41 3.04 9.49 -5.86
N GLY A 42 1.98 9.83 -6.60
CA GLY A 42 0.71 10.31 -6.05
C GLY A 42 -0.07 9.23 -5.31
N PHE A 43 0.26 7.96 -5.54
CA PHE A 43 -0.26 6.80 -4.81
C PHE A 43 0.65 6.40 -3.63
N ALA A 44 1.98 6.51 -3.79
CA ALA A 44 2.95 6.09 -2.77
C ALA A 44 2.75 6.79 -1.42
N ALA A 45 2.62 8.12 -1.41
CA ALA A 45 2.50 8.88 -0.17
C ALA A 45 1.19 8.56 0.60
N PRO A 46 -0.01 8.59 -0.02
CA PRO A 46 -1.24 8.18 0.66
C PRO A 46 -1.20 6.71 1.14
N LEU A 47 -0.59 5.81 0.38
CA LEU A 47 -0.47 4.41 0.78
C LEU A 47 0.38 4.29 2.06
N ALA A 48 1.55 4.92 2.11
CA ALA A 48 2.39 4.94 3.30
C ALA A 48 1.67 5.55 4.51
N GLU A 49 0.92 6.65 4.32
CA GLU A 49 0.08 7.24 5.35
C GLU A 49 -0.96 6.25 5.89
N TRP A 50 -1.65 5.49 5.03
CA TRP A 50 -2.64 4.50 5.48
C TRP A 50 -2.02 3.33 6.24
N LEU A 51 -0.87 2.83 5.78
CA LEU A 51 -0.12 1.75 6.46
C LEU A 51 0.37 2.19 7.85
N ALA A 52 0.71 3.47 7.99
CA ALA A 52 1.14 4.08 9.26
C ALA A 52 -0.04 4.39 10.19
N ALA A 53 -1.17 4.83 9.65
CA ALA A 53 -2.34 5.23 10.44
C ALA A 53 -3.06 4.04 11.10
N ASP A 54 -3.04 2.85 10.48
CA ASP A 54 -3.67 1.64 11.04
C ASP A 54 -2.80 0.39 10.81
N PRO A 55 -1.67 0.27 11.51
CA PRO A 55 -0.72 -0.80 11.25
C PRO A 55 -1.30 -2.20 11.50
N GLY A 56 -2.25 -2.34 12.44
CA GLY A 56 -2.89 -3.61 12.75
C GLY A 56 -3.78 -4.11 11.60
N GLN A 57 -4.60 -3.22 11.02
CA GLN A 57 -5.42 -3.56 9.86
C GLN A 57 -4.58 -4.00 8.66
N TRP A 58 -3.45 -3.34 8.42
CA TRP A 58 -2.62 -3.60 7.24
C TRP A 58 -1.59 -4.72 7.42
N ALA A 59 -1.17 -5.06 8.64
CA ALA A 59 -0.20 -6.11 8.89
C ALA A 59 -0.66 -7.50 8.43
N ALA A 60 -1.97 -7.75 8.41
CA ALA A 60 -2.54 -8.99 7.87
C ALA A 60 -2.58 -9.02 6.33
N LEU A 61 -2.44 -7.87 5.67
CA LEU A 61 -2.60 -7.73 4.23
C LEU A 61 -1.29 -7.48 3.49
N VAL A 62 -0.33 -6.80 4.13
CA VAL A 62 0.91 -6.34 3.50
C VAL A 62 2.11 -6.90 4.24
N GLY A 63 2.98 -7.59 3.53
CA GLY A 63 4.20 -8.15 4.08
C GLY A 63 5.17 -7.06 4.59
N PRO A 64 5.99 -7.35 5.62
CA PRO A 64 6.91 -6.37 6.21
C PRO A 64 7.96 -5.83 5.22
N SER A 65 8.33 -6.62 4.21
CA SER A 65 9.25 -6.21 3.15
C SER A 65 8.61 -5.22 2.17
N ALA A 66 7.37 -5.51 1.73
CA ALA A 66 6.63 -4.62 0.85
C ALA A 66 6.32 -3.29 1.55
N ARG A 67 5.91 -3.35 2.82
CA ARG A 67 5.70 -2.16 3.66
C ARG A 67 6.93 -1.26 3.71
N ARG A 68 8.12 -1.80 4.03
CA ARG A 68 9.37 -1.04 4.06
C ARG A 68 9.70 -0.41 2.70
N MET A 69 9.44 -1.13 1.61
CA MET A 69 9.70 -0.62 0.27
C MET A 69 8.77 0.56 -0.08
N ILE A 70 7.49 0.47 0.28
CA ILE A 70 6.50 1.54 0.09
C ILE A 70 6.88 2.78 0.91
N GLU A 71 7.24 2.59 2.19
CA GLU A 71 7.70 3.67 3.07
C GLU A 71 8.94 4.37 2.49
N ASN A 72 9.90 3.61 1.96
CA ASN A 72 11.08 4.17 1.28
C ASN A 72 10.72 4.95 0.00
N LEU A 73 9.81 4.43 -0.83
CA LEU A 73 9.37 5.11 -2.05
C LEU A 73 8.63 6.43 -1.74
N ALA A 74 7.83 6.44 -0.68
CA ALA A 74 7.17 7.65 -0.20
C ALA A 74 8.18 8.67 0.36
N GLY A 75 9.19 8.22 1.11
CA GLY A 75 10.25 9.06 1.67
C GLY A 75 11.29 9.54 0.66
N ALA A 76 11.47 8.85 -0.47
CA ALA A 76 12.42 9.21 -1.52
C ALA A 76 12.08 10.53 -2.23
N ARG A 77 10.86 11.06 -2.07
CA ARG A 77 10.57 12.48 -2.36
C ARG A 77 10.81 13.34 -1.12
N VAL A 78 12.07 13.61 -0.83
CA VAL A 78 12.52 14.93 -0.37
C VAL A 78 13.91 15.22 -0.96
N PRO A 79 13.99 15.99 -2.06
CA PRO A 79 14.95 17.05 -2.16
C PRO A 79 14.21 18.38 -1.90
N ALA A 80 14.79 19.18 -1.00
CA ALA A 80 14.37 20.55 -0.70
C ALA A 80 14.36 21.45 -1.95
#